data_AF-A0A7K3DBH9-F1
#
_entry.id   AF-A0A7K3DBH9-F1
#
_cell.length_a   1.000
_cell.length_b   1.000
_cell.length_c   1.000
_cell.angle_alpha   90.00
_cell.angle_beta   90.00
_cell.angle_gamma   90.00
#
_symmetry.space_group_name_H-M   'P 1'
#
loop_
_entity.id
_entity.type
_entity.pdbx_description
1 polymer ?
#
loop_
_entity_poly.entity_id
_entity_poly.type
_entity_poly.pdbx_seq_one_letter_code
_entity_poly.pdbx_strand_id
1 'polypeptide(L)'
;FDYSTYDQEDSVRHLIGMGHPMEYEPPMLAPSVPTMVWGGQIRLMARALGVQLDAIRETLHRRALDATVRTRTMGEFAAGTQGAVRFEVQGIVGGEPRIVVEHITRIHPSCAPDWPVPPDGGDGAHRVIVEGRPRIEVTVEATDEDENRSAGGNATAVGRLVNAVDWLVDADPGLYDALDVPLRPAAGRLGRK
;
A
#
# COMPACT_ATOMS: atom_id res chain seq x y z
N PHE A 1 1.59 6.08 4.07
CA PHE A 1 1.90 5.56 5.40
C PHE A 1 3.18 6.18 5.92
N ASP A 2 3.14 6.62 7.17
CA ASP A 2 4.28 6.99 7.98
C ASP A 2 4.72 5.76 8.77
N TYR A 3 5.99 5.40 8.68
CA TYR A 3 6.56 4.21 9.31
C TYR A 3 7.21 4.51 10.66
N SER A 4 7.03 5.70 11.24
CA SER A 4 7.57 6.07 12.54
C SER A 4 7.09 5.18 13.70
N THR A 5 5.93 4.52 13.54
CA THR A 5 5.33 3.56 14.49
C THR A 5 5.49 2.10 14.08
N TYR A 6 6.13 1.82 12.93
CA TYR A 6 6.26 0.46 12.42
C TYR A 6 7.40 -0.31 13.10
N ASP A 7 7.27 -1.62 13.26
CA ASP A 7 8.27 -2.46 13.93
C ASP A 7 8.75 -3.61 13.02
N GLN A 8 9.37 -3.23 11.90
CA GLN A 8 9.89 -4.14 10.86
C GLN A 8 11.18 -3.59 10.26
N GLU A 9 12.18 -3.33 11.11
CA GLU A 9 13.41 -2.62 10.73
C GLU A 9 14.08 -3.21 9.49
N ASP A 10 14.24 -4.53 9.43
CA ASP A 10 14.90 -5.19 8.30
C ASP A 10 14.19 -4.93 6.97
N SER A 11 12.85 -5.00 6.95
CA SER A 11 12.07 -4.72 5.74
C SER A 11 12.15 -3.25 5.36
N VAL A 12 12.01 -2.36 6.34
CA VAL A 12 12.03 -0.90 6.13
C VAL A 12 13.38 -0.43 5.60
N ARG A 13 14.48 -0.93 6.16
CA ARG A 13 15.83 -0.58 5.73
C ARG A 13 16.21 -1.31 4.46
N HIS A 14 16.17 -2.64 4.44
CA HIS A 14 16.82 -3.39 3.37
C HIS A 14 15.95 -3.60 2.13
N LEU A 15 14.63 -3.80 2.29
CA LEU A 15 13.72 -3.99 1.14
C LEU A 15 13.28 -2.66 0.52
N ILE A 16 12.92 -1.68 1.35
CA ILE A 16 12.43 -0.37 0.89
C ILE A 16 13.56 0.65 0.74
N GLY A 17 14.66 0.50 1.48
CA GLY A 17 15.84 1.35 1.37
C GLY A 17 15.91 2.50 2.36
N MET A 18 15.00 2.59 3.33
CA MET A 18 14.99 3.73 4.27
C MET A 18 16.26 3.73 5.14
N GLY A 19 16.91 4.88 5.27
CA GLY A 19 18.15 5.00 6.03
C GLY A 19 19.42 4.57 5.27
N HIS A 20 19.30 4.04 4.05
CA HIS A 20 20.45 3.84 3.17
C HIS A 20 20.76 5.09 2.33
N PRO A 21 21.99 5.24 1.82
CA PRO A 21 22.32 6.25 0.82
C PRO A 21 21.35 6.21 -0.38
N MET A 22 21.17 7.35 -1.05
CA MET A 22 20.26 7.44 -2.20
C MET A 22 20.72 6.59 -3.39
N GLU A 23 22.00 6.24 -3.45
CA GLU A 23 22.59 5.35 -4.45
C GLU A 23 22.30 3.87 -4.18
N TYR A 24 21.90 3.51 -2.96
CA TYR A 24 21.44 2.15 -2.68
C TYR A 24 20.21 1.85 -3.53
N GLU A 25 20.18 0.67 -4.14
CA GLU A 25 19.11 0.15 -4.99
C GLU A 25 18.27 -0.85 -4.19
N PRO A 26 17.14 -0.43 -3.60
CA PRO A 26 16.35 -1.30 -2.75
C PRO A 26 15.63 -2.34 -3.62
N PRO A 27 15.66 -3.64 -3.26
CA PRO A 27 15.05 -4.69 -4.07
C PRO A 27 13.58 -4.45 -4.43
N MET A 28 12.78 -3.88 -3.52
CA MET A 28 11.36 -3.60 -3.77
C MET A 28 11.13 -2.49 -4.81
N LEU A 29 12.11 -1.61 -4.98
CA LEU A 29 12.05 -0.46 -5.89
C LEU A 29 12.84 -0.69 -7.18
N ALA A 30 13.45 -1.87 -7.34
CA ALA A 30 14.15 -2.23 -8.56
C ALA A 30 13.17 -2.27 -9.74
N PRO A 31 13.61 -1.92 -10.96
CA PRO A 31 12.75 -1.89 -12.14
C PRO A 31 11.97 -3.21 -12.29
N SER A 32 10.67 -3.12 -12.62
CA SER A 32 9.73 -4.25 -12.78
C SER A 32 9.27 -4.95 -11.50
N VAL A 33 9.95 -4.77 -10.36
CA VAL A 33 9.53 -5.38 -9.09
C VAL A 33 8.19 -4.82 -8.63
N PRO A 34 7.92 -3.49 -8.68
CA PRO A 34 6.58 -2.99 -8.38
C PRO A 34 5.48 -3.57 -9.29
N THR A 35 5.71 -3.68 -10.60
CA THR A 35 4.75 -4.30 -11.53
C THR A 35 4.55 -5.77 -11.23
N MET A 36 5.60 -6.49 -10.83
CA MET A 36 5.48 -7.88 -10.40
C MET A 36 4.55 -8.02 -9.19
N VAL A 37 4.69 -7.14 -8.19
CA VAL A 37 3.91 -7.20 -6.95
C VAL A 37 2.47 -6.67 -7.12
N TRP A 38 2.29 -5.50 -7.74
CA TRP A 38 0.99 -4.82 -7.82
C TRP A 38 0.31 -4.89 -9.20
N GLY A 39 1.02 -5.29 -10.25
CA GLY A 39 0.46 -5.38 -11.60
C GLY A 39 -0.65 -6.42 -11.73
N GLY A 40 -0.68 -7.43 -10.85
CA GLY A 40 -1.81 -8.35 -10.74
C GLY A 40 -3.12 -7.65 -10.40
N GLN A 41 -3.09 -6.67 -9.47
CA GLN A 41 -4.27 -5.91 -9.08
C GLN A 41 -4.76 -4.99 -10.21
N ILE A 42 -3.84 -4.40 -10.97
CA ILE A 42 -4.17 -3.62 -12.17
C ILE A 42 -4.91 -4.48 -13.20
N ARG A 43 -4.40 -5.69 -13.48
CA ARG A 43 -5.03 -6.64 -14.40
C ARG A 43 -6.40 -7.10 -13.91
N LEU A 44 -6.52 -7.36 -12.61
CA LEU A 44 -7.77 -7.77 -11.98
C LEU A 44 -8.85 -6.68 -12.11
N MET A 45 -8.52 -5.44 -11.79
CA MET A 45 -9.43 -4.29 -11.91
C MET A 45 -9.81 -4.03 -13.38
N ALA A 46 -8.85 -4.11 -14.31
CA ALA A 46 -9.14 -3.94 -15.73
C ALA A 46 -10.16 -4.99 -16.23
N ARG A 47 -9.97 -6.25 -15.83
CA ARG A 47 -10.91 -7.33 -16.15
C ARG A 47 -12.29 -7.09 -15.54
N ALA A 48 -12.35 -6.68 -14.27
CA ALA A 48 -13.62 -6.37 -13.59
C ALA A 48 -14.37 -5.20 -14.23
N LEU A 49 -13.64 -4.19 -14.71
CA LEU A 49 -14.19 -3.01 -15.38
C LEU A 49 -14.48 -3.24 -16.88
N GLY A 50 -14.09 -4.40 -17.44
CA GLY A 50 -14.29 -4.72 -18.85
C GLY A 50 -13.42 -3.91 -19.82
N VAL A 51 -12.27 -3.40 -19.37
CA VAL A 51 -11.35 -2.59 -20.20
C VAL A 51 -10.11 -3.39 -20.60
N GLN A 52 -9.53 -3.07 -21.77
CA GLN A 52 -8.26 -3.64 -22.22
C GLN A 52 -7.12 -2.71 -21.83
N LEU A 53 -6.04 -3.29 -21.28
CA LEU A 53 -4.82 -2.56 -20.95
C LEU A 53 -3.92 -2.49 -22.18
N ASP A 54 -3.46 -1.31 -22.53
CA ASP A 54 -2.43 -1.11 -23.55
C ASP A 54 -1.03 -1.47 -23.00
N ALA A 55 -0.79 -1.14 -21.73
CA ALA A 55 0.48 -1.36 -21.04
C ALA A 55 0.30 -1.27 -19.51
N ILE A 56 1.32 -1.73 -18.78
CA ILE A 56 1.53 -1.37 -17.38
C ILE A 56 2.85 -0.62 -17.27
N ARG A 57 2.86 0.49 -16.54
CA ARG A 57 4.04 1.34 -16.34
C ARG A 57 4.27 1.62 -14.86
N GLU A 58 5.48 2.04 -14.54
CA GLU A 58 5.91 2.39 -13.19
C GLU A 58 6.37 3.85 -13.15
N THR A 59 6.07 4.55 -12.07
CA THR A 59 6.76 5.79 -11.69
C THR A 59 7.46 5.57 -10.35
N LEU A 60 8.58 6.25 -10.11
CA LEU A 60 9.30 6.15 -8.84
C LEU A 60 9.90 7.51 -8.48
N HIS A 61 9.57 7.98 -7.28
CA HIS A 61 10.13 9.15 -6.66
C HIS A 61 10.70 8.75 -5.30
N ARG A 62 11.95 9.15 -5.04
CA ARG A 62 12.63 8.95 -3.75
C ARG A 62 12.97 10.31 -3.17
N ARG A 63 12.89 10.46 -1.84
CA ARG A 63 13.25 11.68 -1.13
C ARG A 63 14.24 11.35 -0.01
N ALA A 64 15.32 12.11 0.05
CA ALA A 64 16.28 12.05 1.15
C ALA A 64 15.74 12.79 2.39
N LEU A 65 16.25 12.43 3.56
CA LEU A 65 16.03 13.17 4.80
C LEU A 65 16.85 14.47 4.82
N ASP A 66 16.21 15.61 5.09
CA ASP A 66 16.93 16.88 5.25
C ASP A 66 17.68 16.97 6.58
N ALA A 67 17.24 16.21 7.59
CA ALA A 67 17.85 16.14 8.92
C ALA A 67 17.78 14.71 9.46
N THR A 68 18.66 14.38 10.41
CA THR A 68 18.60 13.11 11.13
C THR A 68 17.31 13.04 11.95
N VAL A 69 16.57 11.94 11.80
CA VAL A 69 15.32 11.67 12.52
C VAL A 69 15.44 10.39 13.32
N ARG A 70 14.56 10.22 14.31
CA ARG A 70 14.50 9.01 15.12
C ARG A 70 13.06 8.49 15.16
N THR A 71 12.88 7.20 14.93
CA THR A 71 11.60 6.53 15.16
C THR A 71 11.62 5.85 16.53
N ARG A 72 10.44 5.58 17.09
CA ARG A 72 10.32 4.96 18.42
C ARG A 72 10.87 3.54 18.44
N THR A 73 10.67 2.79 17.36
CA THR A 73 10.87 1.35 17.25
C THR A 73 12.13 0.97 16.49
N MET A 74 12.56 1.76 15.50
CA MET A 74 13.67 1.42 14.59
C MET A 74 14.90 2.36 14.72
N GLY A 75 14.90 3.22 15.74
CA GLY A 75 16.05 4.06 16.05
C GLY A 75 16.29 5.17 15.04
N GLU A 76 17.56 5.46 14.75
CA GLU A 76 17.98 6.65 14.01
C GLU A 76 18.03 6.42 12.48
N PHE A 77 17.68 7.46 11.72
CA PHE A 77 17.84 7.56 10.28
C PHE A 77 18.56 8.87 9.97
N ALA A 78 19.76 8.77 9.39
CA ALA A 78 20.65 9.91 9.20
C ALA A 78 20.18 10.86 8.09
N ALA A 79 20.50 12.15 8.23
CA ALA A 79 20.34 13.13 7.14
C ALA A 79 21.03 12.65 5.84
N GLY A 80 20.44 12.98 4.70
CA GLY A 80 20.92 12.60 3.36
C GLY A 80 20.58 11.16 2.93
N THR A 81 20.13 10.31 3.84
CA THR A 81 19.67 8.95 3.51
C THR A 81 18.23 8.96 3.03
N GLN A 82 17.77 7.90 2.36
CA GLN A 82 16.38 7.82 1.90
C GLN A 82 15.41 7.87 3.09
N GLY A 83 14.50 8.83 3.06
CA GLY A 83 13.45 9.01 4.07
C GLY A 83 12.03 8.79 3.56
N ALA A 84 11.81 8.90 2.26
CA ALA A 84 10.49 8.63 1.67
C ALA A 84 10.59 8.07 0.25
N VAL A 85 9.56 7.31 -0.12
CA VAL A 85 9.32 6.77 -1.46
C VAL A 85 7.88 6.98 -1.87
N ARG A 86 7.69 7.35 -3.13
CA ARG A 86 6.39 7.40 -3.80
C ARG A 86 6.52 6.72 -5.15
N PHE A 87 5.73 5.69 -5.39
CA PHE A 87 5.69 5.03 -6.68
C PHE A 87 4.25 4.75 -7.10
N GLU A 88 4.04 4.66 -8.40
CA GLU A 88 2.78 4.23 -8.98
C GLU A 88 2.99 3.03 -9.88
N VAL A 89 2.06 2.09 -9.84
CA VAL A 89 1.88 1.08 -10.87
C VAL A 89 0.61 1.43 -11.64
N GLN A 90 0.77 1.75 -12.91
CA GLN A 90 -0.26 2.36 -13.74
C GLN A 90 -0.70 1.41 -14.84
N GLY A 91 -2.00 1.09 -14.87
CA GLY A 91 -2.67 0.48 -16.01
C GLY A 91 -3.04 1.55 -17.04
N ILE A 92 -2.45 1.43 -18.23
CA ILE A 92 -2.67 2.35 -19.35
C ILE A 92 -3.85 1.84 -20.19
N VAL A 93 -4.83 2.71 -20.43
CA VAL A 93 -6.00 2.44 -21.28
C VAL A 93 -6.25 3.65 -22.18
N GLY A 94 -6.22 3.43 -23.50
CA GLY A 94 -6.30 4.51 -24.47
C GLY A 94 -5.11 5.47 -24.39
N GLY A 95 -3.91 4.96 -24.07
CA GLY A 95 -2.69 5.76 -23.94
C GLY A 95 -2.52 6.55 -22.65
N GLU A 96 -3.51 6.53 -21.75
CA GLU A 96 -3.50 7.28 -20.47
C GLU A 96 -3.55 6.36 -19.25
N PRO A 97 -2.96 6.74 -18.10
CA PRO A 97 -3.09 5.99 -16.85
C PRO A 97 -4.53 6.10 -16.32
N ARG A 98 -5.27 4.99 -16.35
CA ARG A 98 -6.70 4.95 -15.92
C ARG A 98 -6.95 4.13 -14.67
N ILE A 99 -6.06 3.20 -14.35
CA ILE A 99 -6.12 2.38 -13.14
C ILE A 99 -4.76 2.53 -12.47
N VAL A 100 -4.71 3.11 -11.27
CA VAL A 100 -3.43 3.44 -10.62
C VAL A 100 -3.44 2.87 -9.20
N VAL A 101 -2.40 2.10 -8.89
CA VAL A 101 -2.04 1.76 -7.51
C VAL A 101 -0.86 2.65 -7.14
N GLU A 102 -1.10 3.59 -6.23
CA GLU A 102 -0.08 4.49 -5.70
C GLU A 102 0.33 4.05 -4.31
N HIS A 103 1.64 4.11 -4.04
CA HIS A 103 2.19 3.85 -2.72
C HIS A 103 3.02 5.06 -2.28
N ILE A 104 2.68 5.64 -1.13
CA ILE A 104 3.41 6.74 -0.52
C ILE A 104 3.84 6.31 0.87
N THR A 105 5.14 6.26 1.09
CA THR A 105 5.73 5.88 2.37
C THR A 105 6.83 6.83 2.79
N ARG A 106 6.84 7.18 4.08
CA ARG A 106 7.90 7.99 4.70
C ARG A 106 8.27 7.40 6.06
N ILE A 107 9.51 7.59 6.48
CA ILE A 107 10.00 7.12 7.79
C ILE A 107 9.71 8.10 8.93
N HIS A 108 9.38 9.34 8.58
CA HIS A 108 9.07 10.42 9.53
C HIS A 108 8.19 11.47 8.84
N PRO A 109 7.27 12.15 9.57
CA PRO A 109 6.31 13.08 8.97
C PRO A 109 6.96 14.32 8.35
N SER A 110 8.18 14.65 8.77
CA SER A 110 8.94 15.75 8.18
C SER A 110 9.51 15.46 6.79
N CYS A 111 9.50 14.20 6.32
CA CYS A 111 10.05 13.84 5.01
C CYS A 111 8.96 13.79 3.94
N ALA A 112 9.16 14.54 2.86
CA ALA A 112 8.19 14.73 1.79
C ALA A 112 6.78 15.16 2.29
N PRO A 113 6.68 16.23 3.09
CA PRO A 113 5.40 16.73 3.62
C PRO A 113 4.50 17.32 2.51
N ASP A 114 5.08 17.61 1.35
CA ASP A 114 4.39 18.05 0.13
C ASP A 114 3.63 16.92 -0.59
N TRP A 115 3.88 15.66 -0.23
CA TRP A 115 3.16 14.51 -0.81
C TRP A 115 1.82 14.28 -0.10
N PRO A 116 0.86 13.61 -0.77
CA PRO A 116 -0.43 13.30 -0.17
C PRO A 116 -0.34 12.67 1.23
N VAL A 117 -1.29 13.05 2.08
CA VAL A 117 -1.50 12.53 3.44
C VAL A 117 -2.97 12.10 3.61
N PRO A 118 -3.27 11.25 4.61
CA PRO A 118 -4.64 10.99 5.03
C PRO A 118 -5.41 12.28 5.34
N PRO A 119 -6.74 12.35 5.14
CA PRO A 119 -7.51 13.59 5.27
C PRO A 119 -7.55 14.13 6.70
N ASP A 120 -7.44 13.24 7.68
CA ASP A 120 -7.34 13.53 9.10
C ASP A 120 -5.92 13.93 9.54
N GLY A 121 -4.94 13.88 8.62
CA GLY A 121 -3.54 14.18 8.88
C GLY A 121 -2.78 13.08 9.64
N GLY A 122 -3.38 11.90 9.83
CA GLY A 122 -2.75 10.81 10.58
C GLY A 122 -1.72 10.00 9.78
N ASP A 123 -1.21 8.94 10.41
CA ASP A 123 -0.01 8.23 9.97
C ASP A 123 -0.24 7.26 8.80
N GLY A 124 -1.47 7.09 8.34
CA GLY A 124 -1.76 6.14 7.25
C GLY A 124 -3.23 6.01 6.95
N ALA A 125 -3.53 5.61 5.72
CA ALA A 125 -4.86 5.23 5.29
C ALA A 125 -4.76 4.49 3.95
N HIS A 126 -5.74 3.66 3.66
CA HIS A 126 -5.99 3.17 2.31
C HIS A 126 -7.06 4.06 1.67
N ARG A 127 -6.76 4.65 0.51
CA ARG A 127 -7.68 5.53 -0.19
C ARG A 127 -8.02 4.97 -1.57
N VAL A 128 -9.31 4.96 -1.90
CA VAL A 128 -9.82 4.65 -3.22
C VAL A 128 -10.49 5.91 -3.75
N ILE A 129 -10.02 6.38 -4.90
CA ILE A 129 -10.63 7.50 -5.64
C ILE A 129 -11.11 6.95 -6.98
N VAL A 130 -12.41 7.09 -7.24
CA VAL A 130 -13.01 6.85 -8.55
C VAL A 130 -13.37 8.21 -9.13
N GLU A 131 -12.54 8.67 -10.06
CA GLU A 131 -12.80 9.89 -10.82
C GLU A 131 -13.89 9.61 -11.87
N GLY A 132 -14.95 10.42 -11.87
CA GLY A 132 -16.11 10.18 -12.72
C GLY A 132 -17.32 11.03 -12.33
N ARG A 133 -18.51 10.56 -12.73
CA ARG A 133 -19.79 11.20 -12.40
C ARG A 133 -20.73 10.13 -11.81
N PRO A 134 -20.91 10.08 -10.48
CA PRO A 134 -20.28 10.93 -9.46
C PRO A 134 -18.79 10.63 -9.26
N ARG A 135 -18.07 11.58 -8.70
CA ARG A 135 -16.74 11.33 -8.12
C ARG A 135 -16.93 10.66 -6.76
N ILE A 136 -16.27 9.53 -6.54
CA ILE A 136 -16.36 8.76 -5.30
C ILE A 136 -14.97 8.74 -4.66
N GLU A 137 -14.90 9.06 -3.38
CA GLU A 137 -13.69 8.96 -2.59
C GLU A 137 -13.99 8.23 -1.28
N VAL A 138 -13.25 7.16 -1.03
CA VAL A 138 -13.37 6.36 0.19
C VAL A 138 -11.98 6.30 0.82
N THR A 139 -11.87 6.75 2.07
CA THR A 139 -10.67 6.60 2.88
C THR A 139 -10.98 5.65 4.02
N VAL A 140 -10.19 4.59 4.14
CA VAL A 140 -10.27 3.62 5.22
C VAL A 140 -9.03 3.74 6.07
N GLU A 141 -9.25 4.03 7.34
CA GLU A 141 -8.25 3.94 8.40
C GLU A 141 -8.53 2.68 9.22
N ALA A 142 -7.47 1.93 9.50
CA ALA A 142 -7.51 0.81 10.43
C ALA A 142 -6.29 0.95 11.34
N THR A 143 -6.50 0.84 12.64
CA THR A 143 -5.46 0.78 13.67
C THR A 143 -5.49 -0.59 14.35
N ASP A 144 -4.36 -1.01 14.90
CA ASP A 144 -4.26 -2.18 15.78
C ASP A 144 -3.63 -1.75 17.12
N GLU A 145 -3.09 -2.69 17.90
CA GLU A 145 -2.36 -2.42 19.15
C GLU A 145 -1.42 -1.21 19.00
N ASP A 146 -1.40 -0.36 20.03
CA ASP A 146 -0.64 0.89 20.10
C ASP A 146 -0.91 1.90 18.96
N GLU A 147 -2.14 1.92 18.42
CA GLU A 147 -2.61 2.86 17.38
C GLU A 147 -1.86 2.72 16.04
N ASN A 148 -1.23 1.57 15.82
CA ASN A 148 -0.42 1.34 14.63
C ASN A 148 -1.29 1.14 13.38
N ARG A 149 -1.35 2.16 12.51
CA ARG A 149 -2.14 2.12 11.28
C ARG A 149 -1.65 1.13 10.23
N SER A 150 -0.35 0.85 10.22
CA SER A 150 0.23 -0.15 9.32
C SER A 150 -0.18 -1.56 9.76
N ALA A 151 -0.17 -1.83 11.07
CA ALA A 151 -0.64 -3.08 11.64
C ALA A 151 -2.15 -3.28 11.40
N GLY A 152 -2.97 -2.24 11.61
CA GLY A 152 -4.40 -2.29 11.32
C GLY A 152 -4.69 -2.57 9.84
N GLY A 153 -3.93 -1.96 8.93
CA GLY A 153 -3.96 -2.29 7.50
C GLY A 153 -3.70 -3.78 7.24
N ASN A 154 -2.62 -4.32 7.80
CA ASN A 154 -2.27 -5.74 7.66
C ASN A 154 -3.37 -6.66 8.23
N ALA A 155 -3.93 -6.32 9.39
CA ALA A 155 -5.03 -7.07 10.00
C ALA A 155 -6.25 -7.11 9.09
N THR A 156 -6.62 -6.00 8.43
CA THR A 156 -7.75 -6.00 7.49
C THR A 156 -7.48 -6.86 6.25
N ALA A 157 -6.24 -6.89 5.74
CA ALA A 157 -5.85 -7.74 4.63
C ALA A 157 -5.91 -9.23 4.99
N VAL A 158 -5.41 -9.60 6.17
CA VAL A 158 -5.49 -10.97 6.70
C VAL A 158 -6.94 -11.39 6.92
N GLY A 159 -7.77 -10.50 7.47
CA GLY A 159 -9.20 -10.75 7.66
C GLY A 159 -9.90 -11.15 6.35
N ARG A 160 -9.54 -10.52 5.24
CA ARG A 160 -10.08 -10.88 3.91
C ARG A 160 -9.72 -12.30 3.47
N LEU A 161 -8.51 -12.76 3.80
CA LEU A 161 -8.02 -14.10 3.49
C LEU A 161 -8.67 -15.15 4.39
N VAL A 162 -8.71 -14.92 5.69
CA VAL A 162 -9.33 -15.83 6.66
C VAL A 162 -10.82 -16.02 6.36
N ASN A 163 -11.53 -14.93 6.07
CA ASN A 163 -12.96 -14.99 5.73
C ASN A 163 -13.25 -15.66 4.38
N ALA A 164 -12.23 -15.96 3.57
CA ALA A 164 -12.37 -16.71 2.33
C ALA A 164 -12.33 -18.24 2.53
N VAL A 165 -11.83 -18.73 3.67
CA VAL A 165 -11.55 -20.16 3.89
C VAL A 165 -12.81 -21.01 3.75
N ASP A 166 -13.90 -20.65 4.42
CA ASP A 166 -15.16 -21.43 4.36
C ASP A 166 -15.71 -21.51 2.93
N TRP A 167 -15.64 -20.40 2.19
CA TRP A 167 -16.04 -20.39 0.78
C TRP A 167 -15.17 -21.30 -0.07
N LEU A 168 -13.85 -21.29 0.16
CA LEU A 168 -12.90 -22.09 -0.59
C LEU A 168 -13.05 -23.60 -0.30
N VAL A 169 -13.43 -23.98 0.93
CA VAL A 169 -13.71 -25.38 1.30
C VAL A 169 -14.89 -25.94 0.50
N ASP A 170 -15.90 -25.12 0.22
CA ASP A 170 -17.09 -25.52 -0.53
C ASP A 170 -16.91 -25.42 -2.05
N ALA A 171 -15.82 -24.80 -2.53
CA ALA A 171 -15.58 -24.58 -3.95
C ALA A 171 -14.99 -25.84 -4.63
N ASP A 172 -15.39 -26.08 -5.89
CA ASP A 172 -14.81 -27.15 -6.70
C ASP A 172 -13.30 -26.90 -6.96
N PRO A 173 -12.50 -27.92 -7.32
CA PRO A 173 -11.11 -27.72 -7.68
C PRO A 173 -10.95 -26.73 -8.86
N GLY A 174 -10.18 -25.66 -8.66
CA GLY A 174 -9.97 -24.64 -9.68
C GLY A 174 -8.97 -23.56 -9.24
N LEU A 175 -8.71 -22.62 -10.15
CA LEU A 175 -7.98 -21.40 -9.84
C LEU A 175 -8.99 -20.26 -9.68
N TYR A 176 -8.99 -19.68 -8.49
CA TYR A 176 -9.86 -18.57 -8.13
C TYR A 176 -9.06 -17.31 -7.87
N ASP A 177 -9.67 -16.16 -8.10
CA ASP A 177 -9.10 -14.88 -7.73
C ASP A 177 -10.10 -14.02 -6.93
N ALA A 178 -9.68 -12.80 -6.58
CA ALA A 178 -10.45 -11.96 -5.68
C ALA A 178 -11.82 -11.51 -6.23
N LEU A 179 -12.11 -11.67 -7.53
CA LEU A 179 -13.46 -11.44 -8.07
C LEU A 179 -14.42 -12.60 -7.78
N ASP A 180 -13.91 -13.81 -7.59
CA ASP A 180 -14.72 -14.99 -7.28
C ASP A 180 -15.09 -15.04 -5.78
N VAL A 181 -14.17 -14.56 -4.93
CA VAL A 181 -14.34 -14.68 -3.49
C VAL A 181 -15.40 -13.70 -2.98
N PRO A 182 -16.48 -14.16 -2.31
CA PRO A 182 -17.61 -13.30 -1.94
C PRO A 182 -17.27 -12.25 -0.88
N LEU A 183 -17.88 -11.07 -0.99
CA LEU A 183 -17.87 -10.03 0.05
C LEU A 183 -18.98 -10.28 1.06
N ARG A 184 -18.69 -11.14 2.05
CA ARG A 184 -19.64 -11.48 3.12
C ARG A 184 -19.60 -10.42 4.23
N PRO A 185 -20.75 -10.06 4.85
CA PRO A 185 -20.75 -9.30 6.09
C PRO A 185 -19.92 -10.04 7.15
N ALA A 186 -19.15 -9.30 7.95
CA ALA A 186 -18.41 -9.89 9.05
C ALA A 186 -19.38 -10.49 10.09
N ALA A 187 -19.18 -11.76 10.43
CA ALA A 187 -19.83 -12.40 11.56
C ALA A 187 -18.84 -12.41 12.74
N GLY A 188 -19.17 -11.68 13.80
CA GLY A 188 -18.29 -11.52 14.96
C GLY A 188 -19.06 -11.24 16.23
N ARG A 189 -18.38 -11.33 17.37
CA ARG A 189 -18.98 -10.97 18.66
C ARG A 189 -19.02 -9.44 18.79
N LEU A 190 -20.21 -8.90 19.08
CA LEU A 190 -20.36 -7.50 19.45
C LEU A 190 -20.06 -7.35 20.95
N GLY A 191 -19.02 -6.57 21.28
CA GLY A 191 -18.62 -6.25 22.66
C GLY A 191 -17.51 -7.16 23.23
N ARG A 192 -16.84 -6.68 24.28
CA ARG A 192 -15.87 -7.47 25.06
C ARG A 192 -16.62 -8.44 25.98
N LYS A 193 -16.50 -9.74 25.74
CA LYS A 193 -16.70 -10.77 26.76
C LYS A 193 -15.53 -11.74 26.72
#